data_AF-A0A316I628-F1
#
_entry.id   AF-A0A316I628-F1
#
_cell.length_a   1.000
_cell.length_b   1.000
_cell.length_c   1.000
_cell.angle_alpha   90.00
_cell.angle_beta   90.00
_cell.angle_gamma   90.00
#
_symmetry.space_group_name_H-M   'P 1'
#
loop_
_entity.id
_entity.type
_entity.pdbx_description
1 polymer ?
#
loop_
_entity_poly.entity_id
_entity_poly.type
_entity_poly.pdbx_seq_one_letter_code
_entity_poly.pdbx_strand_id
1 'polypeptide(L)'
;MSAPVCAPAWGHIHVDLPVLRLPMPGSELIPCTGCYQLPIVINAPEDPVDRAVHRWFLGHHGAFLVWRFLSASLDRLIREPDSQLVRLAALGYDAYSVMLAYSGSCSREVYEDVIRPMMMAFDPAFSGRWARDYEPLPGLLRRARTALGPVAAAPLSSASKANLLAHMEVMRRLVPCGNSLLRESGRTQVPTTDAERDRFDEFFLVSRENVCLSRYRAHRAAVLSAIGRDLEEHPLRPEYSDTLRTLVTRL
;
A
#
# COMPACT_ATOMS: atom_id res chain seq x y z
N MET A 1 -17.89 11.96 -20.42
CA MET A 1 -18.14 12.47 -19.07
C MET A 1 -18.32 11.26 -18.18
N SER A 2 -17.35 10.94 -17.32
CA SER A 2 -17.49 9.83 -16.37
C SER A 2 -18.47 10.24 -15.27
N ALA A 3 -19.37 9.34 -14.87
CA ALA A 3 -20.30 9.57 -13.77
C ALA A 3 -19.54 10.01 -12.51
N PRO A 4 -20.13 10.87 -11.65
CA PRO A 4 -19.51 11.21 -10.38
C PRO A 4 -19.38 9.93 -9.55
N VAL A 5 -18.15 9.47 -9.36
CA VAL A 5 -17.83 8.38 -8.45
C VAL A 5 -18.20 8.88 -7.06
N CYS A 6 -19.23 8.29 -6.43
CA CYS A 6 -19.56 8.58 -5.04
C CYS A 6 -18.29 8.44 -4.21
N ALA A 7 -17.94 9.49 -3.44
CA ALA A 7 -16.78 9.42 -2.58
C ALA A 7 -16.99 8.26 -1.58
N PRO A 8 -15.98 7.42 -1.35
CA PRO A 8 -16.09 6.34 -0.37
C PRO A 8 -16.41 6.95 0.99
N ALA A 9 -17.60 6.68 1.51
CA ALA A 9 -18.12 7.34 2.72
C ALA A 9 -17.80 6.54 3.99
N TRP A 10 -17.63 5.22 3.85
CA TRP A 10 -17.50 4.33 5.01
C TRP A 10 -16.23 4.59 5.83
N GLY A 11 -15.07 4.69 5.19
CA GLY A 11 -13.80 4.89 5.91
C GLY A 11 -13.74 6.22 6.68
N HIS A 12 -14.46 7.26 6.23
CA HIS A 12 -14.49 8.56 6.90
C HIS A 12 -15.23 8.55 8.23
N ILE A 13 -15.98 7.48 8.54
CA ILE A 13 -16.56 7.27 9.87
C ILE A 13 -15.45 6.95 10.89
N HIS A 14 -14.32 6.44 10.43
CA HIS A 14 -13.24 5.93 11.28
C HIS A 14 -11.95 6.77 11.23
N VAL A 15 -11.69 7.48 10.14
CA VAL A 15 -10.45 8.26 9.96
C VAL A 15 -10.68 9.57 9.22
N ASP A 16 -9.98 10.62 9.65
CA ASP A 16 -9.83 11.88 8.89
C ASP A 16 -8.63 11.79 7.93
N LEU A 17 -8.82 11.06 6.84
CA LEU A 17 -7.84 10.95 5.75
C LEU A 17 -8.46 11.38 4.43
N PRO A 18 -7.70 12.05 3.54
CA PRO A 18 -8.19 12.39 2.21
C PRO A 18 -8.46 11.13 1.38
N VAL A 19 -9.46 11.16 0.51
CA VAL A 19 -9.66 10.09 -0.48
C VAL A 19 -8.44 10.03 -1.42
N LEU A 20 -7.74 8.91 -1.43
CA LEU A 20 -6.59 8.67 -2.30
C LEU A 20 -7.08 8.42 -3.73
N ARG A 21 -6.82 9.39 -4.61
CA ARG A 21 -7.19 9.29 -6.03
C ARG A 21 -6.09 8.57 -6.81
N LEU A 22 -6.41 7.41 -7.38
CA LEU A 22 -5.49 6.61 -8.20
C LEU A 22 -6.13 6.22 -9.52
N PRO A 23 -5.34 6.07 -10.60
CA PRO A 23 -5.83 5.41 -11.79
C PRO A 23 -5.98 3.90 -11.55
N MET A 24 -6.62 3.21 -12.50
CA MET A 24 -6.59 1.75 -12.53
C MET A 24 -5.14 1.23 -12.64
N PRO A 25 -4.81 0.06 -12.08
CA PRO A 25 -3.50 -0.55 -12.27
C PRO A 25 -3.16 -0.68 -13.76
N GLY A 26 -1.93 -0.29 -14.13
CA GLY A 26 -1.47 -0.28 -15.52
C GLY A 26 -1.93 0.92 -16.36
N SER A 27 -2.92 1.70 -15.91
CA SER A 27 -3.31 2.93 -16.61
C SER A 27 -2.29 4.05 -16.40
N GLU A 28 -2.08 4.84 -17.45
CA GLU A 28 -1.19 6.00 -17.45
C GLU A 28 -1.78 7.18 -16.65
N LEU A 29 -0.90 8.07 -16.18
CA LEU A 29 -1.30 9.34 -15.59
C LEU A 29 -1.54 10.35 -16.71
N ILE A 30 -2.58 11.17 -16.59
CA ILE A 30 -2.80 12.26 -17.55
C ILE A 30 -1.68 13.31 -17.39
N PRO A 31 -0.94 13.66 -18.46
CA PRO A 31 0.00 14.77 -18.41
C PRO A 31 -0.72 16.06 -18.04
N CYS A 32 -0.23 16.78 -17.03
CA CYS A 32 -0.68 18.14 -16.73
C CYS A 32 0.45 18.94 -16.09
N THR A 33 0.37 20.27 -16.21
CA THR A 33 1.33 21.20 -15.60
C THR A 33 0.59 22.05 -14.58
N GLY A 34 0.85 21.84 -13.29
CA GLY A 34 0.36 22.69 -12.21
C GLY A 34 -1.17 22.64 -11.98
N CYS A 35 -1.86 21.63 -12.50
CA CYS A 35 -3.33 21.58 -12.47
C CYS A 35 -3.92 21.21 -11.10
N TYR A 36 -3.09 20.82 -10.13
CA TYR A 36 -3.48 20.54 -8.76
C TYR A 36 -2.51 21.25 -7.81
N GLN A 37 -3.03 22.21 -7.05
CA GLN A 37 -2.24 23.09 -6.15
C GLN A 37 -2.75 23.09 -4.71
N LEU A 38 -3.85 22.38 -4.43
CA LEU A 38 -4.40 22.34 -3.08
C LEU A 38 -3.49 21.47 -2.20
N PRO A 39 -2.99 22.00 -1.07
CA PRO A 39 -2.20 21.21 -0.15
C PRO A 39 -3.08 20.12 0.46
N ILE A 40 -2.58 18.89 0.43
CA ILE A 40 -3.21 17.77 1.13
C ILE A 40 -2.54 17.71 2.50
N VAL A 41 -3.29 18.04 3.53
CA VAL A 41 -2.84 18.00 4.92
C VAL A 41 -3.34 16.69 5.55
N ILE A 42 -2.44 15.99 6.22
CA ILE A 42 -2.74 14.76 6.96
C ILE A 42 -2.15 14.95 8.35
N ASN A 43 -2.99 14.83 9.38
CA ASN A 43 -2.61 14.96 10.77
C ASN A 43 -2.80 13.62 11.47
N ALA A 44 -1.81 13.21 12.26
CA ALA A 44 -1.91 12.00 13.06
C ALA A 44 -2.75 12.28 14.32
N PRO A 45 -3.63 11.35 14.73
CA PRO A 45 -4.32 11.46 16.02
C PRO A 45 -3.37 11.30 17.21
N GLU A 46 -3.66 12.02 18.29
CA GLU A 46 -2.93 11.93 19.57
C GLU A 46 -3.30 10.66 20.35
N ASP A 47 -4.57 10.26 20.31
CA ASP A 47 -5.03 9.04 20.97
C ASP A 47 -4.36 7.80 20.36
N PRO A 48 -3.77 6.89 21.18
CA PRO A 48 -3.06 5.74 20.65
C PRO A 48 -3.90 4.76 19.83
N VAL A 49 -5.19 4.60 20.15
CA VAL A 49 -6.11 3.71 19.43
C VAL A 49 -6.50 4.35 18.10
N ASP A 50 -6.87 5.64 18.11
CA ASP A 50 -7.17 6.37 16.89
C ASP A 50 -5.94 6.45 15.97
N ARG A 51 -4.74 6.62 16.54
CA ARG A 51 -3.49 6.56 15.78
C ARG A 51 -3.24 5.19 15.18
N ALA A 52 -3.56 4.10 15.87
CA ALA A 52 -3.47 2.76 15.31
C ALA A 52 -4.39 2.57 14.08
N VAL A 53 -5.63 3.06 14.17
CA VAL A 53 -6.58 3.04 13.04
C VAL A 53 -6.07 3.96 11.91
N HIS A 54 -5.59 5.16 12.24
CA HIS A 54 -4.98 6.06 11.27
C HIS A 54 -3.80 5.42 10.53
N ARG A 55 -2.87 4.78 11.26
CA ARG A 55 -1.73 4.05 10.69
C ARG A 55 -2.18 2.89 9.82
N TRP A 56 -3.25 2.19 10.21
CA TRP A 56 -3.84 1.12 9.42
C TRP A 56 -4.24 1.64 8.04
N PHE A 57 -5.01 2.73 7.95
CA PHE A 57 -5.44 3.29 6.67
C PHE A 57 -4.31 3.98 5.89
N LEU A 58 -3.54 4.86 6.55
CA LEU A 58 -2.48 5.63 5.90
C LEU A 58 -1.34 4.73 5.40
N GLY A 59 -1.02 3.67 6.14
CA GLY A 59 -0.06 2.65 5.69
C GLY A 59 -0.52 1.92 4.43
N HIS A 60 -1.82 1.65 4.30
CA HIS A 60 -2.38 1.07 3.07
C HIS A 60 -2.39 2.07 1.92
N HIS A 61 -2.68 3.36 2.16
CA HIS A 61 -2.47 4.43 1.15
C HIS A 61 -1.03 4.43 0.62
N GLY A 62 -0.05 4.37 1.52
CA GLY A 62 1.35 4.24 1.16
C GLY A 62 1.64 2.95 0.38
N ALA A 63 1.03 1.82 0.76
CA ALA A 63 1.16 0.56 0.05
C ALA A 63 0.64 0.64 -1.40
N PHE A 64 -0.51 1.26 -1.65
CA PHE A 64 -1.03 1.47 -3.02
C PHE A 64 -0.05 2.27 -3.89
N LEU A 65 0.52 3.34 -3.34
CA LEU A 65 1.51 4.17 -4.04
C LEU A 65 2.80 3.39 -4.32
N VAL A 66 3.28 2.60 -3.35
CA VAL A 66 4.47 1.76 -3.49
C VAL A 66 4.23 0.63 -4.49
N TRP A 67 3.06 0.00 -4.51
CA TRP A 67 2.72 -1.04 -5.49
C TRP A 67 2.68 -0.51 -6.92
N ARG A 68 2.17 0.71 -7.13
CA ARG A 68 2.23 1.36 -8.44
C ARG A 68 3.68 1.62 -8.86
N PHE A 69 4.50 2.15 -7.96
CA PHE A 69 5.94 2.37 -8.20
C PHE A 69 6.66 1.05 -8.53
N LEU A 70 6.42 0.00 -7.75
CA LEU A 70 6.98 -1.33 -7.94
C LEU A 70 6.57 -1.92 -9.29
N SER A 71 5.28 -1.86 -9.63
CA SER A 71 4.78 -2.36 -10.91
C SER A 71 5.48 -1.68 -12.08
N ALA A 72 5.55 -0.35 -12.07
CA ALA A 72 6.24 0.41 -13.12
C ALA A 72 7.74 0.10 -13.19
N SER A 73 8.40 -0.05 -12.03
CA SER A 73 9.83 -0.37 -11.96
C SER A 73 10.13 -1.77 -12.48
N LEU A 74 9.34 -2.78 -12.11
CA LEU A 74 9.49 -4.15 -12.58
C LEU A 74 9.19 -4.27 -14.07
N ASP A 75 8.13 -3.60 -14.54
CA ASP A 75 7.75 -3.60 -15.94
C ASP A 75 8.83 -2.96 -16.84
N ARG A 76 9.42 -1.83 -16.39
CA ARG A 76 10.58 -1.23 -17.06
C ARG A 76 11.80 -2.15 -17.02
N LEU A 77 12.09 -2.75 -15.87
CA LEU A 77 13.23 -3.66 -15.69
C LEU A 77 13.16 -4.90 -16.61
N ILE A 78 11.95 -5.38 -16.91
CA ILE A 78 11.74 -6.48 -17.87
C ILE A 78 12.13 -6.08 -19.29
N ARG A 79 11.85 -4.83 -19.70
CA ARG A 79 12.19 -4.32 -21.04
C ARG A 79 13.64 -3.89 -21.16
N GLU A 80 14.17 -3.27 -20.11
CA GLU A 80 15.47 -2.62 -20.06
C GLU A 80 16.23 -3.11 -18.81
N PRO A 81 16.82 -4.32 -18.82
CA PRO A 81 17.57 -4.81 -17.67
C PRO A 81 18.74 -3.88 -17.32
N ASP A 82 18.64 -3.21 -16.17
CA ASP A 82 19.65 -2.26 -15.69
C ASP A 82 19.84 -2.36 -14.17
N SER A 83 21.09 -2.21 -13.72
CA SER A 83 21.45 -2.35 -12.31
C SER A 83 20.86 -1.27 -11.41
N GLN A 84 20.61 -0.04 -11.90
CA GLN A 84 19.92 0.99 -11.14
C GLN A 84 18.44 0.65 -11.01
N LEU A 85 17.81 0.15 -12.08
CA LEU A 85 16.42 -0.31 -12.03
C LEU A 85 16.23 -1.50 -11.08
N VAL A 86 17.20 -2.42 -10.99
CA VAL A 86 17.20 -3.49 -9.96
C VAL A 86 17.19 -2.89 -8.56
N ARG A 87 18.06 -1.90 -8.28
CA ARG A 87 18.11 -1.21 -6.98
C ARG A 87 16.81 -0.47 -6.66
N LEU A 88 16.21 0.19 -7.65
CA LEU A 88 14.93 0.88 -7.48
C LEU A 88 13.77 -0.09 -7.19
N ALA A 89 13.70 -1.20 -7.91
CA ALA A 89 12.71 -2.24 -7.63
C ALA A 89 12.92 -2.88 -6.25
N ALA A 90 14.17 -3.12 -5.83
CA ALA A 90 14.49 -3.60 -4.49
C ALA A 90 14.04 -2.61 -3.41
N LEU A 91 14.36 -1.31 -3.58
CA LEU A 91 13.91 -0.23 -2.68
C LEU A 91 12.39 -0.18 -2.55
N GLY A 92 11.64 -0.47 -3.62
CA GLY A 92 10.19 -0.56 -3.56
C GLY A 92 9.69 -1.69 -2.65
N TYR A 93 10.38 -2.85 -2.62
CA TYR A 93 10.05 -3.94 -1.70
C TYR A 93 10.41 -3.60 -0.26
N ASP A 94 11.54 -2.91 -0.04
CA ASP A 94 11.93 -2.42 1.28
C ASP A 94 10.90 -1.40 1.80
N ALA A 95 10.49 -0.45 0.96
CA ALA A 95 9.42 0.50 1.29
C ALA A 95 8.09 -0.20 1.58
N TYR A 96 7.73 -1.24 0.82
CA TYR A 96 6.50 -1.99 1.11
C TYR A 96 6.59 -2.72 2.46
N SER A 97 7.78 -3.19 2.85
CA SER A 97 8.02 -3.75 4.19
C SER A 97 7.79 -2.71 5.28
N VAL A 98 8.20 -1.45 5.05
CA VAL A 98 7.86 -0.33 5.94
C VAL A 98 6.36 -0.12 6.03
N MET A 99 5.63 -0.14 4.91
CA MET A 99 4.16 0.03 4.92
C MET A 99 3.44 -1.06 5.73
N LEU A 100 3.91 -2.31 5.62
CA LEU A 100 3.41 -3.44 6.41
C LEU A 100 3.67 -3.25 7.91
N ALA A 101 4.90 -2.88 8.28
CA ALA A 101 5.25 -2.66 9.67
C ALA A 101 4.52 -1.45 10.26
N TYR A 102 4.35 -0.38 9.48
CA TYR A 102 3.64 0.84 9.83
C TYR A 102 2.16 0.59 10.09
N SER A 103 1.46 0.03 9.11
CA SER A 103 0.03 -0.31 9.22
C SER A 103 -0.23 -1.33 10.31
N GLY A 104 0.61 -2.35 10.42
CA GLY A 104 0.49 -3.39 11.42
C GLY A 104 1.04 -3.03 12.80
N SER A 105 1.43 -1.78 13.06
CA SER A 105 2.24 -1.41 14.24
C SER A 105 1.54 -1.52 15.59
N CYS A 106 0.21 -1.55 15.60
CA CYS A 106 -0.62 -1.62 16.81
C CYS A 106 -0.37 -2.87 17.68
N SER A 107 -0.91 -2.84 18.89
CA SER A 107 -0.95 -4.03 19.75
C SER A 107 -1.95 -5.04 19.21
N ARG A 108 -1.85 -6.28 19.69
CA ARG A 108 -2.78 -7.34 19.30
C ARG A 108 -4.20 -7.01 19.76
N GLU A 109 -4.33 -6.48 20.97
CA GLU A 109 -5.61 -6.11 21.59
C GLU A 109 -6.31 -5.04 20.74
N VAL A 110 -5.61 -3.97 20.34
CA VAL A 110 -6.18 -2.95 19.45
C VAL A 110 -6.58 -3.54 18.09
N TYR A 111 -5.81 -4.48 17.56
CA TYR A 111 -6.19 -5.16 16.32
C TYR A 111 -7.45 -6.01 16.49
N GLU A 112 -7.53 -6.84 17.53
CA GLU A 112 -8.65 -7.76 17.77
C GLU A 112 -9.93 -7.05 18.20
N ASP A 113 -9.83 -5.94 18.95
CA ASP A 113 -10.98 -5.25 19.53
C ASP A 113 -11.48 -4.08 18.66
N VAL A 114 -10.63 -3.51 17.80
CA VAL A 114 -10.97 -2.31 17.00
C VAL A 114 -10.84 -2.58 15.51
N ILE A 115 -9.63 -2.88 15.02
CA ILE A 115 -9.37 -2.94 13.57
C ILE A 115 -10.08 -4.12 12.91
N ARG A 116 -10.00 -5.31 13.49
CA ARG A 116 -10.59 -6.53 12.92
C ARG A 116 -12.12 -6.49 12.96
N PRO A 117 -12.80 -6.07 14.05
CA PRO A 117 -14.25 -5.88 14.05
C PRO A 117 -14.71 -4.84 13.03
N MET A 118 -13.96 -3.74 12.87
CA MET A 118 -14.20 -2.74 11.83
C MET A 118 -14.12 -3.37 10.42
N MET A 119 -13.10 -4.19 10.12
CA MET A 119 -13.01 -4.93 8.85
C MET A 119 -14.16 -5.92 8.64
N MET A 120 -14.52 -6.69 9.67
CA MET A 120 -15.62 -7.66 9.61
C MET A 120 -16.98 -7.02 9.42
N ALA A 121 -17.22 -5.87 10.07
CA ALA A 121 -18.45 -5.10 9.93
C ALA A 121 -18.61 -4.53 8.52
N PHE A 122 -17.50 -4.18 7.86
CA PHE A 122 -17.52 -3.81 6.45
C PHE A 122 -17.77 -5.02 5.55
N ASP A 123 -16.98 -6.10 5.69
CA ASP A 123 -17.21 -7.34 4.97
C ASP A 123 -16.66 -8.56 5.73
N PRO A 124 -17.47 -9.60 5.98
CA PRO A 124 -17.03 -10.78 6.73
C PRO A 124 -15.92 -11.58 6.02
N ALA A 125 -15.72 -11.39 4.71
CA ALA A 125 -14.67 -12.03 3.93
C ALA A 125 -13.46 -11.10 3.65
N PHE A 126 -13.41 -9.91 4.25
CA PHE A 126 -12.45 -8.86 3.92
C PHE A 126 -11.01 -9.37 3.84
N SER A 127 -10.32 -9.06 2.74
CA SER A 127 -9.02 -9.64 2.47
C SER A 127 -8.09 -8.72 1.70
N GLY A 128 -6.81 -8.70 2.09
CA GLY A 128 -5.73 -8.10 1.28
C GLY A 128 -5.60 -8.71 -0.12
N ARG A 129 -6.14 -9.91 -0.36
CA ARG A 129 -6.20 -10.53 -1.71
C ARG A 129 -7.03 -9.70 -2.70
N TRP A 130 -7.89 -8.81 -2.21
CA TRP A 130 -8.74 -7.96 -3.03
C TRP A 130 -8.01 -6.73 -3.58
N ALA A 131 -6.76 -6.48 -3.19
CA ALA A 131 -5.97 -5.35 -3.65
C ALA A 131 -5.60 -5.46 -5.14
N ARG A 132 -6.21 -4.62 -5.99
CA ARG A 132 -5.97 -4.61 -7.45
C ARG A 132 -4.51 -4.31 -7.81
N ASP A 133 -3.86 -3.39 -7.12
CA ASP A 133 -2.49 -2.97 -7.44
C ASP A 133 -1.43 -4.00 -7.04
N TYR A 134 -1.74 -4.90 -6.10
CA TYR A 134 -0.82 -5.96 -5.70
C TYR A 134 -0.89 -7.17 -6.65
N GLU A 135 -2.07 -7.45 -7.23
CA GLU A 135 -2.34 -8.63 -8.06
C GLU A 135 -1.27 -8.88 -9.17
N PRO A 136 -0.76 -7.87 -9.90
CA PRO A 136 0.26 -8.10 -10.93
C PRO A 136 1.66 -8.39 -10.40
N LEU A 137 1.99 -7.98 -9.17
CA LEU A 137 3.37 -7.93 -8.66
C LEU A 137 4.08 -9.28 -8.64
N PRO A 138 3.47 -10.40 -8.16
CA PRO A 138 4.14 -11.70 -8.17
C PRO A 138 4.51 -12.16 -9.59
N GLY A 139 3.65 -11.88 -10.58
CA GLY A 139 3.90 -12.17 -11.99
C GLY A 139 5.02 -11.32 -12.59
N LEU A 140 5.01 -10.02 -12.31
CA LEU A 140 6.05 -9.08 -12.72
C LEU A 140 7.41 -9.44 -12.10
N LEU A 141 7.46 -9.75 -10.81
CA LEU A 141 8.68 -10.16 -10.12
C LEU A 141 9.29 -11.42 -10.76
N ARG A 142 8.46 -12.43 -11.05
CA ARG A 142 8.93 -13.65 -11.71
C ARG A 142 9.56 -13.36 -13.06
N ARG A 143 8.86 -12.57 -13.91
CA ARG A 143 9.36 -12.18 -15.24
C ARG A 143 10.64 -11.36 -15.17
N ALA A 144 10.73 -10.42 -14.22
CA ALA A 144 11.93 -9.61 -14.00
C ALA A 144 13.14 -10.46 -13.59
N ARG A 145 12.95 -11.43 -12.68
CA ARG A 145 14.00 -12.38 -12.29
C ARG A 145 14.48 -13.23 -13.47
N THR A 146 13.56 -13.70 -14.32
CA THR A 146 13.90 -14.43 -15.54
C THR A 146 14.73 -13.56 -16.50
N ALA A 147 14.31 -12.31 -16.73
CA ALA A 147 15.01 -11.40 -17.63
C ALA A 147 16.44 -11.05 -17.17
N LEU A 148 16.66 -10.95 -15.86
CA LEU A 148 17.95 -10.60 -15.26
C LEU A 148 18.92 -11.79 -15.13
N GLY A 149 18.39 -13.01 -15.01
CA GLY A 149 19.15 -14.17 -14.56
C GLY A 149 19.48 -14.11 -13.06
N PRO A 150 19.98 -15.21 -12.47
CA PRO A 150 20.06 -15.39 -11.02
C PRO A 150 21.00 -14.41 -10.33
N VAL A 151 22.12 -14.05 -10.94
CA VAL A 151 23.14 -13.17 -10.33
C VAL A 151 22.64 -11.73 -10.27
N ALA A 152 22.20 -11.16 -11.40
CA ALA A 152 21.73 -9.78 -11.43
C ALA A 152 20.41 -9.59 -10.68
N ALA A 153 19.59 -10.64 -10.56
CA ALA A 153 18.35 -10.61 -9.78
C ALA A 153 18.55 -10.77 -8.26
N ALA A 154 19.77 -11.00 -7.77
CA ALA A 154 20.00 -11.29 -6.35
C ALA A 154 19.51 -10.18 -5.41
N PRO A 155 19.77 -8.87 -5.64
CA PRO A 155 19.29 -7.81 -4.76
C PRO A 155 17.75 -7.76 -4.70
N LEU A 156 17.09 -7.86 -5.86
CA LEU A 156 15.63 -7.89 -5.94
C LEU A 156 15.04 -9.12 -5.25
N SER A 157 15.71 -10.27 -5.36
CA SER A 157 15.30 -11.52 -4.71
C SER A 157 15.43 -11.45 -3.20
N SER A 158 16.51 -10.85 -2.69
CA SER A 158 16.71 -10.61 -1.26
C SER A 158 15.64 -9.65 -0.71
N ALA A 159 15.40 -8.51 -1.35
CA ALA A 159 14.41 -7.53 -0.89
C ALA A 159 12.98 -8.09 -0.88
N SER A 160 12.57 -8.79 -1.94
CA SER A 160 11.25 -9.44 -1.99
C SER A 160 11.09 -10.58 -0.97
N LYS A 161 12.17 -11.32 -0.65
CA LYS A 161 12.16 -12.31 0.44
C LYS A 161 12.04 -11.62 1.81
N ALA A 162 12.78 -10.54 2.04
CA ALA A 162 12.68 -9.76 3.27
C ALA A 162 11.28 -9.18 3.46
N ASN A 163 10.66 -8.70 2.38
CA ASN A 163 9.27 -8.23 2.39
C ASN A 163 8.27 -9.33 2.75
N LEU A 164 8.43 -10.53 2.22
CA LEU A 164 7.60 -11.68 2.61
C LEU A 164 7.74 -11.98 4.11
N LEU A 165 8.96 -11.96 4.65
CA LEU A 165 9.20 -12.16 6.07
C LEU A 165 8.58 -11.05 6.93
N ALA A 166 8.65 -9.79 6.50
CA ALA A 166 7.99 -8.67 7.16
C ALA A 166 6.47 -8.85 7.22
N HIS A 167 5.86 -9.27 6.10
CA HIS A 167 4.43 -9.58 6.05
C HIS A 167 4.07 -10.73 7.03
N MET A 168 4.84 -11.81 7.01
CA MET A 168 4.62 -12.95 7.91
C MET A 168 4.74 -12.55 9.38
N GLU A 169 5.68 -11.68 9.73
CA GLU A 169 5.86 -11.21 11.11
C GLU A 169 4.67 -10.37 11.60
N VAL A 170 4.16 -9.47 10.76
CA VAL A 170 2.92 -8.72 11.07
C VAL A 170 1.75 -9.68 11.29
N MET A 171 1.57 -10.65 10.39
CA MET A 171 0.51 -11.65 10.52
C MET A 171 0.66 -12.51 11.78
N ARG A 172 1.88 -12.94 12.13
CA ARG A 172 2.17 -13.73 13.33
C ARG A 172 1.83 -12.95 14.61
N ARG A 173 2.10 -11.64 14.62
CA ARG A 173 1.82 -10.77 15.76
C ARG A 173 0.33 -10.49 15.94
N LEU A 174 -0.37 -10.14 14.86
CA LEU A 174 -1.76 -9.68 14.93
C LEU A 174 -2.78 -10.82 14.84
N VAL A 175 -2.44 -11.92 14.15
CA VAL A 175 -3.33 -13.07 13.91
C VAL A 175 -2.56 -14.39 14.13
N PRO A 176 -2.12 -14.69 15.37
CA PRO A 176 -1.24 -15.83 15.64
C PRO A 176 -1.85 -17.19 15.31
N CYS A 177 -3.19 -17.30 15.35
CA CYS A 177 -3.91 -18.52 14.95
C CYS A 177 -4.12 -18.64 13.43
N GLY A 178 -3.66 -17.65 12.64
CA GLY A 178 -3.49 -17.76 11.18
C GLY A 178 -4.75 -17.79 10.31
N ASN A 179 -5.93 -17.66 10.90
CA ASN A 179 -7.19 -17.60 10.14
C ASN A 179 -7.44 -16.16 9.69
N SER A 180 -7.32 -15.91 8.39
CA SER A 180 -7.80 -14.66 7.80
C SER A 180 -9.33 -14.70 7.68
N LEU A 181 -9.97 -13.53 7.62
CA LEU A 181 -11.42 -13.41 7.39
C LEU A 181 -11.86 -14.13 6.10
N LEU A 182 -11.00 -14.14 5.07
CA LEU A 182 -11.24 -14.89 3.83
C LEU A 182 -11.26 -16.42 4.04
N ARG A 183 -10.47 -16.94 4.97
CA ARG A 183 -10.49 -18.36 5.35
C ARG A 183 -11.72 -18.67 6.19
N GLU A 184 -12.03 -17.82 7.15
CA GLU A 184 -13.18 -17.97 8.05
C GLU A 184 -14.51 -17.91 7.29
N SER A 185 -14.60 -17.11 6.23
CA SER A 185 -15.77 -17.03 5.35
C SER A 185 -15.90 -18.17 4.33
N GLY A 186 -14.92 -19.09 4.24
CA GLY A 186 -14.93 -20.19 3.26
C GLY A 186 -14.66 -19.77 1.80
N ARG A 187 -14.39 -18.50 1.51
CA ARG A 187 -14.20 -17.97 0.14
C ARG A 187 -12.79 -18.16 -0.43
N THR A 188 -11.92 -18.92 0.22
CA THR A 188 -10.49 -19.03 -0.15
C THR A 188 -10.27 -19.61 -1.57
N GLN A 189 -11.12 -20.51 -2.04
CA GLN A 189 -10.97 -21.19 -3.33
C GLN A 189 -11.59 -20.42 -4.52
N VAL A 190 -12.27 -19.31 -4.28
CA VAL A 190 -12.95 -18.53 -5.33
C VAL A 190 -12.02 -17.44 -5.86
N PRO A 191 -12.00 -17.16 -7.18
CA PRO A 191 -11.32 -15.99 -7.72
C PRO A 191 -11.89 -14.68 -7.17
N THR A 192 -11.03 -13.69 -6.94
CA THR A 192 -11.46 -12.35 -6.54
C THR A 192 -12.31 -11.71 -7.65
N THR A 193 -13.48 -11.20 -7.28
CA THR A 193 -14.43 -10.49 -8.16
C THR A 193 -14.13 -8.99 -8.21
N ASP A 194 -14.66 -8.29 -9.21
CA ASP A 194 -14.51 -6.83 -9.27
C ASP A 194 -15.24 -6.11 -8.12
N ALA A 195 -16.39 -6.63 -7.69
CA ALA A 195 -17.09 -6.07 -6.53
C ALA A 195 -16.25 -6.16 -5.23
N GLU A 196 -15.55 -7.28 -4.99
CA GLU A 196 -14.64 -7.42 -3.84
C GLU A 196 -13.47 -6.44 -3.90
N ARG A 197 -12.94 -6.22 -5.12
CA ARG A 197 -11.86 -5.24 -5.32
C ARG A 197 -12.35 -3.80 -5.13
N ASP A 198 -13.56 -3.46 -5.58
CA ASP A 198 -14.17 -2.14 -5.36
C ASP A 198 -14.42 -1.89 -3.86
N ARG A 199 -14.87 -2.92 -3.13
CA ARG A 199 -15.01 -2.89 -1.67
C ARG A 199 -13.67 -2.66 -0.97
N PHE A 200 -12.59 -3.27 -1.46
CA PHE A 200 -11.26 -3.04 -0.90
C PHE A 200 -10.79 -1.59 -1.09
N ASP A 201 -11.02 -1.02 -2.27
CA ASP A 201 -10.74 0.40 -2.53
C ASP A 201 -11.61 1.30 -1.64
N GLU A 202 -12.91 1.01 -1.52
CA GLU A 202 -13.84 1.77 -0.68
C GLU A 202 -13.41 1.77 0.79
N PHE A 203 -13.09 0.60 1.34
CA PHE A 203 -12.64 0.46 2.73
C PHE A 203 -11.44 1.36 3.01
N PHE A 204 -10.45 1.38 2.11
CA PHE A 204 -9.25 2.19 2.27
C PHE A 204 -9.36 3.60 1.71
N LEU A 205 -10.56 4.14 1.47
CA LEU A 205 -10.75 5.50 0.95
C LEU A 205 -9.98 5.75 -0.36
N VAL A 206 -9.94 4.75 -1.25
CA VAL A 206 -9.36 4.85 -2.59
C VAL A 206 -10.46 5.07 -3.60
N SER A 207 -10.23 5.99 -4.54
CA SER A 207 -11.11 6.18 -5.69
C SER A 207 -10.34 6.00 -6.99
N ARG A 208 -10.90 5.16 -7.87
CA ARG A 208 -10.37 4.89 -9.20
C ARG A 208 -10.92 5.87 -10.22
N GLU A 209 -10.05 6.72 -10.73
CA GLU A 209 -10.39 7.73 -11.73
C GLU A 209 -9.20 8.05 -12.65
N ASN A 210 -9.44 8.82 -13.71
CA ASN A 210 -8.35 9.35 -14.51
C ASN A 210 -7.62 10.44 -13.72
N VAL A 211 -6.42 10.12 -13.23
CA VAL A 211 -5.62 11.01 -12.38
C VAL A 211 -4.51 11.65 -13.19
N CYS A 212 -4.35 12.97 -13.04
CA CYS A 212 -3.24 13.69 -13.64
C CYS A 212 -1.95 13.60 -12.83
N LEU A 213 -0.81 13.84 -13.49
CA LEU A 213 0.52 13.73 -12.89
C LEU A 213 0.69 14.61 -11.64
N SER A 214 0.22 15.87 -11.68
CA SER A 214 0.32 16.78 -10.54
C SER A 214 -0.47 16.30 -9.32
N ARG A 215 -1.71 15.80 -9.51
CA ARG A 215 -2.54 15.27 -8.41
C ARG A 215 -1.92 14.02 -7.81
N TYR A 216 -1.46 13.08 -8.64
CA TYR A 216 -0.77 11.88 -8.17
C TYR A 216 0.46 12.22 -7.33
N ARG A 217 1.30 13.15 -7.81
CA ARG A 217 2.48 13.62 -7.07
C ARG A 217 2.11 14.27 -5.74
N ALA A 218 1.03 15.06 -5.69
CA ALA A 218 0.55 15.68 -4.47
C ALA A 218 0.10 14.64 -3.43
N HIS A 219 -0.74 13.67 -3.80
CA HIS A 219 -1.12 12.58 -2.89
C HIS A 219 0.10 11.78 -2.43
N ARG A 220 1.00 11.43 -3.35
CA ARG A 220 2.21 10.67 -3.03
C ARG A 220 3.11 11.40 -2.03
N ALA A 221 3.34 12.69 -2.26
CA ALA A 221 4.12 13.52 -1.34
C ALA A 221 3.44 13.62 0.03
N ALA A 222 2.15 13.97 0.06
CA ALA A 222 1.41 14.14 1.31
C ALA A 222 1.38 12.87 2.16
N VAL A 223 1.08 11.70 1.56
CA VAL A 223 1.02 10.42 2.27
C VAL A 223 2.40 10.03 2.80
N LEU A 224 3.44 10.03 1.96
CA LEU A 224 4.77 9.60 2.39
C LEU A 224 5.39 10.56 3.42
N SER A 225 5.15 11.87 3.28
CA SER A 225 5.58 12.86 4.27
C SER A 225 4.82 12.73 5.60
N ALA A 226 3.53 12.40 5.57
CA ALA A 226 2.76 12.16 6.79
C ALA A 226 3.25 10.91 7.54
N ILE A 227 3.48 9.81 6.83
CA ILE A 227 4.09 8.59 7.41
C ILE A 227 5.48 8.91 7.97
N GLY A 228 6.30 9.66 7.23
CA GLY A 228 7.64 10.07 7.67
C GLY A 228 7.61 10.87 8.98
N ARG A 229 6.78 11.91 9.08
CA ARG A 229 6.62 12.72 10.30
C ARG A 229 6.14 11.88 11.48
N ASP A 230 5.12 11.04 11.26
CA ASP A 230 4.62 10.17 12.33
C ASP A 230 5.67 9.14 12.80
N LEU A 231 6.56 8.66 11.92
CA LEU A 231 7.69 7.81 12.31
C LEU A 231 8.82 8.57 13.01
N GLU A 232 8.98 9.87 12.77
CA GLU A 232 9.93 10.72 13.50
C GLU A 232 9.43 10.99 14.93
N GLU A 233 8.12 11.24 15.10
CA GLU A 233 7.48 11.48 16.40
C GLU A 233 7.26 10.19 17.20
N HIS A 234 6.89 9.10 16.51
CA HIS A 234 6.55 7.81 17.12
C HIS A 234 7.30 6.65 16.43
N PRO A 235 8.62 6.52 16.65
CA PRO A 235 9.46 5.58 15.93
C PRO A 235 9.07 4.11 16.14
N LEU A 236 9.11 3.35 15.04
CA LEU A 236 9.01 1.88 15.10
C LEU A 236 10.39 1.23 15.06
N ARG A 237 11.19 1.62 14.05
CA ARG A 237 12.59 1.28 13.89
C ARG A 237 13.31 2.40 13.16
N PRO A 238 14.58 2.72 13.49
CA PRO A 238 15.32 3.80 12.83
C PRO A 238 15.42 3.62 11.31
N GLU A 239 15.62 2.39 10.84
CA GLU A 239 15.85 2.10 9.41
C GLU A 239 14.62 2.38 8.52
N TYR A 240 13.42 2.45 9.10
CA TYR A 240 12.19 2.68 8.35
C TYR A 240 12.09 4.13 7.85
N SER A 241 12.48 5.10 8.68
CA SER A 241 12.52 6.51 8.29
C SER A 241 13.55 6.74 7.18
N ASP A 242 14.71 6.08 7.25
CA ASP A 242 15.75 6.17 6.23
C ASP A 242 15.32 5.56 4.89
N THR A 243 14.62 4.42 4.93
CA THR A 243 14.04 3.78 3.74
C THR A 243 13.04 4.71 3.04
N LEU A 244 12.15 5.34 3.81
CA LEU A 244 11.17 6.28 3.24
C LEU A 244 11.82 7.54 2.69
N ARG A 245 12.79 8.12 3.39
CA ARG A 245 13.55 9.27 2.90
C ARG A 245 14.22 8.94 1.56
N THR A 246 14.84 7.76 1.49
CA THR A 246 15.47 7.26 0.26
C THR A 246 14.45 7.09 -0.86
N LEU A 247 13.30 6.46 -0.59
CA LEU A 247 12.23 6.32 -1.58
C LEU A 247 11.76 7.69 -2.11
N VAL A 248 11.45 8.63 -1.22
CA VAL A 248 10.96 9.97 -1.60
C VAL A 248 11.94 10.69 -2.51
N THR A 249 13.26 10.58 -2.27
CA THR A 249 14.28 11.22 -3.13
C THR A 249 14.43 10.56 -4.51
N ARG A 250 13.89 9.36 -4.71
CA ARG A 250 13.95 8.59 -5.97
C ARG A 250 12.66 8.62 -6.78
N LEU A 251 11.61 9.25 -6.27
CA LEU A 251 10.25 9.27 -6.79
C LEU A 251 9.92 10.53 -7.59
#